data_AF-A0A9X2I390-F1
#
_entry.id   AF-A0A9X2I390-F1
#
_cell.length_a   1.000
_cell.length_b   1.000
_cell.length_c   1.000
_cell.angle_alpha   90.00
_cell.angle_beta   90.00
_cell.angle_gamma   90.00
#
_symmetry.space_group_name_H-M   'P 1'
#
loop_
_entity.id
_entity.type
_entity.pdbx_description
1 polymer ?
#
loop_
_entity_poly.entity_id
_entity_poly.type
_entity_poly.pdbx_seq_one_letter_code
_entity_poly.pdbx_strand_id
1 'polypeptide(L)' 'MEDTCFYCGEEVNDRFSHGLFIHQNEHVDKTLCQDCYKEWLEGIKE' A
#
# COMPACT_ATOMS: atom_id res chain seq x y z
N MET A 1 16.71 -4.31 -2.75
CA MET A 1 15.44 -4.20 -3.47
C MET A 1 14.79 -2.97 -2.88
N GLU A 2 14.75 -1.89 -3.64
CA GLU A 2 14.06 -0.67 -3.25
C GLU A 2 12.58 -0.92 -3.51
N ASP A 3 11.84 -1.26 -2.46
CA ASP A 3 10.40 -1.30 -2.55
C ASP A 3 9.89 0.14 -2.69
N THR A 4 8.99 0.36 -3.65
CA THR A 4 8.37 1.66 -3.89
C THR A 4 6.89 1.60 -3.53
N CYS A 5 6.37 2.70 -3.00
CA CYS A 5 4.96 2.81 -2.66
C CYS A 5 4.11 2.69 -3.93
N PHE A 6 3.14 1.79 -3.93
CA PHE A 6 2.22 1.59 -5.06
C PHE A 6 1.39 2.85 -5.39
N TYR A 7 1.07 3.68 -4.39
CA TYR A 7 0.25 4.88 -4.59
C TYR A 7 1.06 6.10 -5.06
N CYS A 8 2.13 6.47 -4.36
CA CYS A 8 2.89 7.68 -4.66
C CYS A 8 4.18 7.43 -5.47
N GLY A 9 4.61 6.17 -5.60
CA GLY A 9 5.85 5.82 -6.29
C GLY A 9 7.13 6.20 -5.53
N GLU A 10 7.02 6.77 -4.32
CA GLU A 10 8.19 7.08 -3.51
C GLU A 10 8.87 5.81 -3.01
N GLU A 11 10.19 5.87 -2.89
CA GLU A 11 10.99 4.83 -2.26
C GLU A 11 10.58 4.68 -0.80
N VAL A 12 10.20 3.47 -0.43
CA VAL A 12 9.89 3.14 0.94
C VAL A 12 11.06 2.36 1.53
N ASN A 13 11.70 2.97 2.52
CA ASN A 13 12.70 2.31 3.34
C ASN A 13 12.02 1.25 4.24
N ASP A 14 12.79 0.59 5.11
CA ASP A 14 12.41 -0.47 6.08
C ASP A 14 11.06 -0.30 6.83
N ARG A 15 10.45 0.89 6.80
CA ARG A 15 9.13 1.21 7.35
C ARG A 15 8.08 1.38 6.25
N PHE A 16 7.69 0.26 5.64
CA PHE A 16 6.51 0.18 4.77
C PHE A 16 5.44 -0.74 5.35
N SER A 17 4.22 -0.59 4.86
CA SER A 17 3.08 -1.46 5.17
C SER A 17 2.57 -2.08 3.88
N HIS A 18 2.00 -3.28 3.97
CA HIS A 18 1.40 -3.93 2.80
C HIS A 18 -0.12 -3.75 2.83
N GLY A 19 -0.67 -3.21 1.74
CA GLY A 19 -2.11 -3.15 1.50
C GLY A 19 -2.55 -4.38 0.72
N LEU A 20 -3.64 -5.01 1.15
CA LEU A 20 -4.24 -6.16 0.46
C LEU A 20 -5.39 -5.66 -0.43
N PHE A 21 -5.19 -5.69 -1.73
CA PHE A 21 -6.15 -5.20 -2.72
C PHE A 21 -6.88 -6.37 -3.39
N ILE A 22 -8.17 -6.22 -3.69
CA ILE A 22 -8.89 -7.19 -4.51
C ILE A 22 -8.86 -6.71 -5.95
N HIS A 23 -8.15 -7.42 -6.82
CA HIS A 23 -8.13 -7.17 -8.25
C HIS A 23 -8.58 -8.42 -8.99
N GLN A 24 -9.63 -8.31 -9.80
CA GLN A 24 -10.17 -9.43 -10.60
C GLN A 24 -10.44 -10.70 -9.78
N ASN A 25 -11.05 -10.56 -8.59
CA ASN A 25 -11.30 -11.66 -7.64
C ASN A 25 -10.05 -12.28 -6.99
N GLU A 26 -8.87 -11.71 -7.19
CA GLU A 26 -7.62 -12.13 -6.55
C GLU A 26 -7.14 -11.11 -5.51
N HIS A 27 -6.59 -11.61 -4.41
CA HIS A 27 -5.93 -10.78 -3.40
C HIS A 27 -4.50 -10.47 -3.84
N VAL A 28 -4.25 -9.20 -4.12
CA VAL A 28 -2.94 -8.70 -4.53
C VAL A 28 -2.36 -7.87 -3.39
N ASP A 29 -1.22 -8.32 -2.89
CA ASP A 29 -0.43 -7.62 -1.90
C ASP A 29 0.41 -6.52 -2.59
N LYS A 30 0.33 -5.29 -2.09
CA LYS A 30 1.07 -4.14 -2.61
C LYS A 30 1.73 -3.35 -1.49
N THR A 31 2.98 -2.95 -1.71
CA THR A 31 3.74 -2.13 -0.77
C THR A 31 3.23 -0.68 -0.77
N LEU A 32 3.05 -0.12 0.43
CA LEU A 32 2.57 1.22 0.67
C LEU A 32 3.46 1.92 1.70
N CYS A 33 3.70 3.22 1.49
CA CYS A 33 4.28 4.06 2.55
C CYS A 33 3.29 4.23 3.70
N GLN A 34 3.78 4.64 4.86
CA GLN A 34 2.94 4.80 6.05
C GLN A 34 1.78 5.78 5.85
N ASP A 35 2.01 6.89 5.14
CA ASP A 35 0.97 7.87 4.82
C ASP A 35 -0.11 7.28 3.91
N CYS A 36 0.27 6.76 2.74
CA CYS A 36 -0.71 6.16 1.82
C CYS A 36 -1.42 4.94 2.43
N TYR A 37 -0.74 4.15 3.26
CA TYR A 37 -1.36 3.05 3.99
C TYR A 37 -2.40 3.55 4.99
N LYS A 38 -2.10 4.64 5.70
CA LYS A 38 -3.04 5.25 6.64
C LYS A 38 -4.26 5.83 5.92
N GLU A 39 -4.04 6.60 4.84
CA GLU A 39 -5.14 7.11 4.01
C GLU A 39 -5.99 5.99 3.43
N TRP A 40 -5.36 4.89 3.00
CA TRP A 40 -6.06 3.69 2.52
C TRP A 40 -6.91 3.04 3.62
N LEU A 41 -6.40 2.91 4.85
CA LEU A 41 -7.17 2.41 5.99
C LEU A 41 -8.34 3.34 6.36
N GLU A 42 -8.16 4.65 6.24
CA GLU A 42 -9.22 5.63 6.47
C GLU A 42 -10.29 5.55 5.36
N GLY A 43 -9.89 5.36 4.10
CA GLY A 43 -10.79 5.22 2.95
C GLY A 43 -11.53 3.89 2.85
N ILE A 44 -11.06 2.80 3.48
CA ILE A 44 -11.79 1.53 3.60
C ILE A 44 -12.95 1.62 4.61
N LYS A 45 -13.03 2.67 5.41
CA LYS A 45 -13.93 2.76 6.57
C LYS A 45 -15.37 3.18 6.25
N GLU A 46 -15.81 3.19 5.00
CA GLU A 46 -17.20 3.51 4.59
C GLU A 46 -17.95 2.32 3.98
#